data_AF-A0AA41AK43-F1
#
_entry.id   AF-A0AA41AK43-F1
#
_cell.length_a   1.000
_cell.length_b   1.000
_cell.length_c   1.000
_cell.angle_alpha   90.00
_cell.angle_beta   90.00
_cell.angle_gamma   90.00
#
_symmetry.space_group_name_H-M   'P 1'
#
loop_
_entity.id
_entity.type
_entity.pdbx_description
1 polymer ?
#
loop_
_entity_poly.entity_id
_entity_poly.type
_entity_poly.pdbx_seq_one_letter_code
_entity_poly.pdbx_strand_id
1 'polypeptide(L)'
;MNKTIRNECSIIEELNVKLCSFNEVENDLHSNEWSFIVGSRKFTLYHQGNSLLFKGKGDLFDELNVSPDIIVKLILLHLFPSCPTGSTIREYSDFILILFTFMQSRGMVKISKIDLVDIFSYFIIHKVVRNMGDKSDTQIVRRLTPRAGATCYFLPTIIQRITHIFHMYDIDFSSVSNLTESKGKKHIKDAIEYLSVGELTYKDWMSGSSFNNLTLDYGRHYIEYLQDFYDDNYPIALALNHVDTIRKSILTRVGYKVHKNTVPMVYGLLTQVNIKESPHLKTFDGKKIDFLEKEIRNEYIRFIHPILKRNYILKEETVREIAKQIGVDTNIERSQHYADIERLRNILYFLTDEKEYSKLDNIVKYSNFNTSIKELEGIITSLSTRVTVPDLPTSTYIKQYVGEYFERNSSRDVLNFIRKVQKAGQTCVMAFTGWRRSEFGFPISSISSEPNQDVLDQYALPYRHNIHWHVFKTQQGTSLDREITQRTYEIIRSLSNFHCPLEHEPAIYSETYNIKQEPTSKNVSSNKMADACNANWYNFAMHYKPFKALNEISLLSELKNKVPLSESEVILLKNLSVNQHSEEWNYARNNNLLSEVKKRVEKELPVVSFMQTRTDISVAYSHASRSPNTI
;
A
#
# COMPACT_ATOMS: atom_id res chain seq x y z
N MET A 1 -18.63 53.76 1.22
CA MET A 1 -20.02 53.80 0.72
C MET A 1 -20.48 52.34 0.69
N ASN A 2 -20.99 51.87 1.82
CA ASN A 2 -21.32 50.46 2.06
C ASN A 2 -22.49 50.07 1.15
N LYS A 3 -22.20 49.25 0.15
CA LYS A 3 -23.21 48.64 -0.71
C LYS A 3 -23.58 47.30 -0.10
N THR A 4 -24.69 47.31 0.62
CA THR A 4 -25.34 46.13 1.17
C THR A 4 -25.59 45.13 0.04
N ILE A 5 -25.22 43.87 0.29
CA ILE A 5 -25.73 42.73 -0.48
C ILE A 5 -27.26 42.94 -0.63
N ARG A 6 -27.77 42.94 -1.87
CA ARG A 6 -29.21 43.08 -2.17
C ARG A 6 -30.02 42.24 -1.17
N ASN A 7 -30.98 42.85 -0.47
CA ASN A 7 -31.93 42.25 0.49
C ASN A 7 -31.63 40.77 0.83
N GLU A 8 -31.05 40.50 2.02
CA GLU A 8 -30.72 39.14 2.48
C GLU A 8 -31.85 38.13 2.21
N CYS A 9 -33.12 38.53 2.39
CA CYS A 9 -34.29 37.70 2.12
C CYS A 9 -34.35 37.19 0.66
N SER A 10 -34.07 38.03 -0.34
CA SER A 10 -34.14 37.64 -1.76
C SER A 10 -33.04 36.65 -2.14
N ILE A 11 -31.87 36.76 -1.52
CA ILE A 11 -30.75 35.83 -1.75
C ILE A 11 -31.00 34.51 -1.02
N ILE A 12 -31.53 34.58 0.20
CA ILE A 12 -31.92 33.39 0.97
C ILE A 12 -32.97 32.58 0.21
N GLU A 13 -33.96 33.22 -0.40
CA GLU A 13 -34.96 32.56 -1.25
C GLU A 13 -34.33 31.90 -2.48
N GLU A 14 -33.48 32.61 -3.22
CA GLU A 14 -32.76 32.05 -4.38
C GLU A 14 -31.90 30.84 -3.99
N LEU A 15 -31.16 30.95 -2.88
CA LEU A 15 -30.29 29.89 -2.37
C LEU A 15 -31.09 28.69 -1.86
N ASN A 16 -32.25 28.90 -1.23
CA ASN A 16 -33.16 27.82 -0.84
C ASN A 16 -33.69 27.06 -2.05
N VAL A 17 -34.15 27.77 -3.10
CA VAL A 17 -34.57 27.13 -4.36
C VAL A 17 -33.44 26.30 -4.96
N LYS A 18 -32.22 26.85 -4.97
CA LYS A 18 -31.04 26.15 -5.48
C LYS A 18 -30.66 24.94 -4.64
N LEU A 19 -30.70 25.05 -3.31
CA LEU A 19 -30.45 23.96 -2.38
C LEU A 19 -31.44 22.79 -2.58
N CYS A 20 -32.73 23.11 -2.74
CA CYS A 20 -33.78 22.13 -3.05
C CYS A 20 -33.58 21.47 -4.42
N SER A 21 -32.97 22.17 -5.40
CA SER A 21 -32.72 21.59 -6.73
C SER A 21 -31.67 20.48 -6.75
N PHE A 22 -30.82 20.38 -5.72
CA PHE A 22 -29.73 19.40 -5.68
C PHE A 22 -30.15 18.01 -5.17
N ASN A 23 -31.33 17.85 -4.58
CA ASN A 23 -31.68 16.56 -3.95
C ASN A 23 -33.18 16.36 -3.66
N GLU A 24 -33.59 15.10 -3.50
CA GLU A 24 -34.95 14.71 -3.03
C GLU A 24 -35.13 14.84 -1.49
N VAL A 25 -34.07 15.22 -0.76
CA VAL A 25 -34.13 15.42 0.70
C VAL A 25 -34.35 16.89 0.98
N GLU A 26 -35.39 17.19 1.77
CA GLU A 26 -35.64 18.55 2.26
C GLU A 26 -34.43 19.04 3.06
N ASN A 27 -33.74 20.02 2.49
CA ASN A 27 -32.69 20.78 3.14
C ASN A 27 -33.20 22.21 3.33
N ASP A 28 -32.94 22.79 4.48
CA ASP A 28 -33.22 24.19 4.78
C ASP A 28 -31.90 24.96 4.83
N LEU A 29 -31.84 26.15 4.20
CA LEU A 29 -30.65 27.00 4.23
C LEU A 29 -30.27 27.38 5.67
N HIS A 30 -31.23 27.54 6.58
CA HIS A 30 -30.95 27.87 7.98
C HIS A 30 -30.51 26.65 8.81
N SER A 31 -30.76 25.43 8.32
CA SER A 31 -30.30 24.20 8.97
C SER A 31 -28.79 24.15 9.13
N ASN A 32 -28.33 23.64 10.27
CA ASN A 32 -26.93 23.33 10.51
C ASN A 32 -26.48 22.02 9.86
N GLU A 33 -27.39 21.26 9.27
CA GLU A 33 -27.11 20.00 8.61
C GLU A 33 -27.74 19.97 7.22
N TRP A 34 -26.92 19.77 6.18
CA TRP A 34 -27.37 19.55 4.81
C TRP A 34 -27.09 18.12 4.38
N SER A 35 -28.09 17.44 3.86
CA SER A 35 -28.02 16.05 3.42
C SER A 35 -28.19 15.91 1.91
N PHE A 36 -27.23 15.25 1.29
CA PHE A 36 -27.17 14.99 -0.15
C PHE A 36 -27.25 13.48 -0.39
N ILE A 37 -28.12 13.02 -1.30
CA ILE A 37 -28.14 11.63 -1.75
C ILE A 37 -27.22 11.54 -2.95
N VAL A 38 -26.14 10.79 -2.82
CA VAL A 38 -25.17 10.56 -3.89
C VAL A 38 -25.14 9.06 -4.17
N GLY A 39 -25.83 8.64 -5.23
CA GLY A 39 -26.09 7.23 -5.50
C GLY A 39 -26.98 6.61 -4.42
N SER A 40 -26.55 5.52 -3.79
CA SER A 40 -27.29 4.84 -2.71
C SER A 40 -26.96 5.37 -1.30
N ARG A 41 -26.26 6.50 -1.17
CA ARG A 41 -25.68 6.96 0.09
C ARG A 41 -26.12 8.37 0.44
N LYS A 42 -26.48 8.56 1.72
CA LYS A 42 -26.69 9.88 2.32
C LYS A 42 -25.35 10.45 2.78
N PHE A 43 -25.00 11.63 2.28
CA PHE A 43 -23.86 12.41 2.71
C PHE A 43 -24.35 13.64 3.46
N THR A 44 -23.89 13.85 4.69
CA THR A 44 -24.31 15.00 5.51
C THR A 44 -23.15 15.96 5.72
N LEU A 45 -23.39 17.23 5.41
CA LEU A 45 -22.52 18.36 5.67
C LEU A 45 -23.01 19.06 6.94
N TYR A 46 -22.11 19.25 7.91
CA TYR A 46 -22.40 19.93 9.16
C TYR A 46 -21.81 21.34 9.13
N HIS A 47 -22.65 22.34 9.40
CA HIS A 47 -22.30 23.77 9.46
C HIS A 47 -22.18 24.29 10.90
N GLN A 48 -22.58 23.50 11.90
CA GLN A 48 -22.68 23.91 13.31
C GLN A 48 -21.35 24.41 13.94
N GLY A 49 -20.20 24.05 13.36
CA GLY A 49 -18.88 24.50 13.81
C GLY A 49 -18.30 25.69 13.04
N ASN A 50 -18.95 26.15 11.97
CA ASN A 50 -18.42 27.22 11.12
C ASN A 50 -18.42 28.57 11.85
N SER A 51 -19.54 28.97 12.43
CA SER A 51 -19.63 30.21 13.22
C SER A 51 -18.66 30.24 14.42
N LEU A 52 -18.33 29.10 15.02
CA LEU A 52 -17.30 28.99 16.07
C LEU A 52 -15.88 29.14 15.53
N LEU A 53 -15.57 28.53 14.37
CA LEU A 53 -14.30 28.73 13.67
C LEU A 53 -14.03 30.21 13.36
N PHE A 54 -15.09 30.97 13.10
CA PHE A 54 -15.00 32.38 12.70
C PHE A 54 -15.33 33.38 13.84
N LYS A 55 -15.63 32.92 15.06
CA LYS A 55 -16.10 33.79 16.16
C LYS A 55 -15.00 34.72 16.69
N GLY A 56 -15.30 36.03 16.75
CA GLY A 56 -14.54 37.02 17.52
C GLY A 56 -13.25 37.54 16.88
N LYS A 57 -13.05 37.39 15.56
CA LYS A 57 -11.84 37.87 14.88
C LYS A 57 -12.11 38.34 13.43
N GLY A 58 -12.15 39.63 13.15
CA GLY A 58 -11.84 40.18 11.81
C GLY A 58 -12.98 40.82 11.00
N ASP A 59 -12.61 41.88 10.27
CA ASP A 59 -13.48 42.85 9.60
C ASP A 59 -14.18 42.32 8.33
N LEU A 60 -13.77 41.17 7.77
CA LEU A 60 -14.29 40.66 6.48
C LEU A 60 -15.81 40.42 6.49
N PHE A 61 -16.32 39.74 7.51
CA PHE A 61 -17.75 39.41 7.60
C PHE A 61 -18.57 40.61 8.10
N ASP A 62 -17.94 41.49 8.87
CA ASP A 62 -18.54 42.72 9.37
C ASP A 62 -18.73 43.75 8.23
N GLU A 63 -17.76 43.86 7.31
CA GLU A 63 -17.89 44.68 6.08
C GLU A 63 -18.98 44.16 5.14
N LEU A 64 -19.20 42.84 5.12
CA LEU A 64 -20.22 42.20 4.28
C LEU A 64 -21.62 42.23 4.89
N ASN A 65 -21.75 42.54 6.18
CA ASN A 65 -23.01 42.55 6.95
C ASN A 65 -23.84 41.25 6.77
N VAL A 66 -23.17 40.10 6.65
CA VAL A 66 -23.78 38.78 6.48
C VAL A 66 -23.03 37.76 7.33
N SER A 67 -23.76 36.83 7.94
CA SER A 67 -23.13 35.81 8.79
C SER A 67 -22.14 34.92 7.98
N PRO A 68 -20.99 34.53 8.58
CA PRO A 68 -20.01 33.66 7.93
C PRO A 68 -20.62 32.36 7.37
N ASP A 69 -21.60 31.81 8.09
CA ASP A 69 -22.28 30.57 7.72
C ASP A 69 -23.06 30.72 6.41
N ILE A 70 -23.74 31.86 6.22
CA ILE A 70 -24.50 32.16 4.99
C ILE A 70 -23.55 32.33 3.81
N ILE A 71 -22.42 33.02 3.97
CA ILE A 71 -21.44 33.21 2.89
C ILE A 71 -20.82 31.88 2.47
N VAL A 72 -20.42 31.03 3.43
CA VAL A 72 -19.89 29.70 3.15
C VAL A 72 -20.92 28.85 2.39
N LYS A 73 -22.19 28.88 2.84
CA LYS A 73 -23.31 28.18 2.19
C LYS A 73 -23.58 28.69 0.77
N LEU A 74 -23.59 30.00 0.57
CA LEU A 74 -23.74 30.65 -0.74
C LEU A 74 -22.65 30.18 -1.71
N ILE A 75 -21.39 30.22 -1.29
CA ILE A 75 -20.26 29.81 -2.13
C ILE A 75 -20.38 28.32 -2.47
N LEU A 76 -20.68 27.47 -1.49
CA LEU A 76 -20.83 26.03 -1.72
C LEU A 76 -21.91 25.72 -2.76
N LEU A 77 -23.08 26.36 -2.65
CA LEU A 77 -24.19 26.15 -3.59
C LEU A 77 -23.85 26.58 -5.01
N HIS A 78 -23.06 27.65 -5.18
CA HIS A 78 -22.58 28.07 -6.50
C HIS A 78 -21.41 27.23 -7.03
N LEU A 79 -20.62 26.62 -6.13
CA LEU A 79 -19.52 25.75 -6.54
C LEU A 79 -19.97 24.34 -6.91
N PHE A 80 -21.02 23.82 -6.27
CA PHE A 80 -21.52 22.47 -6.53
C PHE A 80 -22.00 22.31 -7.97
N PRO A 81 -21.55 21.26 -8.69
CA PRO A 81 -22.17 20.88 -9.96
C PRO A 81 -23.58 20.34 -9.70
N SER A 82 -24.43 20.30 -10.73
CA SER A 82 -25.83 19.86 -10.64
C SER A 82 -26.03 18.50 -9.94
N CYS A 83 -25.03 17.61 -10.03
CA CYS A 83 -24.98 16.36 -9.28
C CYS A 83 -23.61 16.24 -8.58
N PRO A 84 -23.46 16.76 -7.34
CA PRO A 84 -22.19 16.75 -6.64
C PRO A 84 -21.86 15.36 -6.10
N THR A 85 -20.60 14.93 -6.23
CA THR A 85 -20.14 13.69 -5.57
C THR A 85 -19.77 13.97 -4.11
N GLY A 86 -19.77 12.94 -3.26
CA GLY A 86 -19.34 13.10 -1.86
C GLY A 86 -17.90 13.62 -1.69
N SER A 87 -16.98 13.33 -2.63
CA SER A 87 -15.63 13.91 -2.64
C SER A 87 -15.67 15.39 -3.01
N THR A 88 -16.44 15.77 -4.03
CA THR A 88 -16.63 17.17 -4.43
C THR A 88 -17.18 18.02 -3.28
N ILE A 89 -18.22 17.53 -2.59
CA ILE A 89 -18.83 18.23 -1.45
C ILE A 89 -17.78 18.47 -0.35
N ARG A 90 -17.01 17.43 -0.01
CA ARG A 90 -15.98 17.52 1.04
C ARG A 90 -14.83 18.42 0.64
N GLU A 91 -14.31 18.29 -0.57
CA GLU A 91 -13.14 19.05 -1.05
C GLU A 91 -13.43 20.55 -1.11
N TYR A 92 -14.60 20.94 -1.63
CA TYR A 92 -15.00 22.33 -1.70
C TYR A 92 -15.27 22.91 -0.31
N SER A 93 -15.96 22.17 0.56
CA SER A 93 -16.17 22.58 1.96
C SER A 93 -14.84 22.75 2.69
N ASP A 94 -13.94 21.78 2.60
CA ASP A 94 -12.64 21.85 3.25
C ASP A 94 -11.82 23.04 2.73
N PHE A 95 -11.83 23.28 1.42
CA PHE A 95 -11.11 24.41 0.83
C PHE A 95 -11.63 25.76 1.33
N ILE A 96 -12.96 25.94 1.33
CA ILE A 96 -13.57 27.20 1.79
C ILE A 96 -13.27 27.47 3.26
N LEU A 97 -13.41 26.45 4.12
CA LEU A 97 -13.12 26.61 5.55
C LEU A 97 -11.65 26.98 5.77
N ILE A 98 -10.73 26.28 5.12
CA ILE A 98 -9.30 26.57 5.23
C ILE A 98 -8.95 27.96 4.68
N LEU A 99 -9.56 28.36 3.55
CA LEU A 99 -9.34 29.67 2.95
C LEU A 99 -9.77 30.80 3.89
N PHE A 100 -10.99 30.74 4.43
CA PHE A 100 -11.47 31.79 5.32
C PHE A 100 -10.73 31.81 6.65
N THR A 101 -10.38 30.65 7.21
CA THR A 101 -9.51 30.60 8.41
C THR A 101 -8.14 31.23 8.13
N PHE A 102 -7.55 30.99 6.96
CA PHE A 102 -6.29 31.62 6.57
C PHE A 102 -6.42 33.14 6.48
N MET A 103 -7.40 33.63 5.71
CA MET A 103 -7.64 35.07 5.52
C MET A 103 -7.88 35.76 6.86
N GLN A 104 -8.71 35.17 7.71
CA GLN A 104 -8.99 35.66 9.06
C GLN A 104 -7.74 35.72 9.93
N SER A 105 -6.91 34.66 9.92
CA SER A 105 -5.65 34.64 10.69
C SER A 105 -4.64 35.71 10.27
N ARG A 106 -4.80 36.25 9.06
CA ARG A 106 -3.94 37.29 8.48
C ARG A 106 -4.60 38.67 8.43
N GLY A 107 -5.84 38.82 8.93
CA GLY A 107 -6.60 40.08 8.83
C GLY A 107 -6.90 40.49 7.40
N MET A 108 -7.04 39.53 6.48
CA MET A 108 -7.25 39.79 5.06
C MET A 108 -8.74 39.91 4.74
N VAL A 109 -9.11 41.03 4.13
CA VAL A 109 -10.45 41.24 3.55
C VAL A 109 -10.48 40.91 2.06
N LYS A 110 -9.33 41.04 1.38
CA LYS A 110 -9.20 40.87 -0.07
C LYS A 110 -7.99 40.01 -0.43
N ILE A 111 -8.15 39.16 -1.43
CA ILE A 111 -7.04 38.35 -1.97
C ILE A 111 -6.31 39.14 -3.06
N SER A 112 -4.99 39.15 -3.00
CA SER A 112 -4.12 39.67 -4.06
C SER A 112 -3.22 38.58 -4.63
N LYS A 113 -2.50 38.91 -5.72
CA LYS A 113 -1.65 37.95 -6.42
C LYS A 113 -0.47 37.48 -5.56
N ILE A 114 0.04 38.34 -4.68
CA ILE A 114 1.16 37.99 -3.80
C ILE A 114 0.75 36.97 -2.73
N ASP A 115 -0.53 36.94 -2.36
CA ASP A 115 -1.06 36.06 -1.31
C ASP A 115 -1.29 34.61 -1.80
N LEU A 116 -1.32 34.39 -3.12
CA LEU A 116 -1.67 33.09 -3.70
C LEU A 116 -0.72 31.97 -3.28
N VAL A 117 0.58 32.28 -3.15
CA VAL A 117 1.58 31.30 -2.70
C VAL A 117 1.27 30.87 -1.27
N ASP A 118 1.04 31.83 -0.37
CA ASP A 118 0.74 31.54 1.03
C ASP A 118 -0.60 30.83 1.21
N ILE A 119 -1.63 31.22 0.45
CA ILE A 119 -2.94 30.56 0.46
C ILE A 119 -2.80 29.10 0.03
N PHE A 120 -2.10 28.85 -1.09
CA PHE A 120 -1.88 27.48 -1.57
C PHE A 120 -1.01 26.69 -0.59
N SER A 121 0.07 27.27 -0.06
CA SER A 121 0.90 26.63 0.96
C SER A 121 0.08 26.26 2.20
N TYR A 122 -0.76 27.17 2.68
CA TYR A 122 -1.62 26.93 3.84
C TYR A 122 -2.62 25.81 3.56
N PHE A 123 -3.28 25.80 2.41
CA PHE A 123 -4.18 24.71 2.04
C PHE A 123 -3.47 23.37 1.90
N ILE A 124 -2.29 23.36 1.30
CA ILE A 124 -1.47 22.17 1.12
C ILE A 124 -1.15 21.55 2.49
N ILE A 125 -0.82 22.35 3.51
CA ILE A 125 -0.40 21.83 4.83
C ILE A 125 -1.50 21.81 5.90
N HIS A 126 -2.76 22.15 5.60
CA HIS A 126 -3.84 22.12 6.60
C HIS A 126 -5.00 21.20 6.20
N LYS A 127 -5.67 20.65 7.21
CA LYS A 127 -6.91 19.87 7.03
C LYS A 127 -7.99 20.31 8.01
N VAL A 128 -9.23 20.09 7.61
CA VAL A 128 -10.38 20.19 8.50
C VAL A 128 -10.52 18.87 9.25
N VAL A 129 -10.52 18.93 10.59
CA VAL A 129 -10.89 17.81 11.46
C VAL A 129 -12.28 18.11 12.00
N ARG A 130 -13.18 17.15 11.84
CA ARG A 130 -14.55 17.18 12.37
C ARG A 130 -14.67 16.04 13.37
N ASN A 131 -14.94 16.33 14.63
CA ASN A 131 -15.10 15.30 15.66
C ASN A 131 -16.45 14.58 15.47
N MET A 132 -16.44 13.24 15.40
CA MET A 132 -17.67 12.45 15.19
C MET A 132 -18.56 12.42 16.43
N GLY A 133 -18.01 12.67 17.63
CA GLY A 133 -18.74 12.69 18.90
C GLY A 133 -19.28 14.07 19.29
N ASP A 134 -18.62 15.15 18.84
CA ASP A 134 -19.06 16.53 19.05
C ASP A 134 -18.99 17.30 17.73
N LYS A 135 -20.15 17.47 17.09
CA LYS A 135 -20.29 18.11 15.78
C LYS A 135 -19.96 19.62 15.80
N SER A 136 -19.79 20.21 16.99
CA SER A 136 -19.39 21.61 17.16
C SER A 136 -17.87 21.81 17.16
N ASP A 137 -17.09 20.74 17.34
CA ASP A 137 -15.62 20.75 17.39
C ASP A 137 -15.02 20.57 15.99
N THR A 138 -15.21 21.57 15.13
CA THR A 138 -14.50 21.65 13.84
C THR A 138 -13.22 22.47 14.03
N GLN A 139 -12.08 21.90 13.63
CA GLN A 139 -10.78 22.55 13.76
C GLN A 139 -9.98 22.50 12.45
N ILE A 140 -9.25 23.57 12.17
CA ILE A 140 -8.22 23.58 11.13
C ILE A 140 -6.89 23.23 11.78
N VAL A 141 -6.38 22.04 11.48
CA VAL A 141 -5.11 21.57 12.05
C VAL A 141 -4.06 21.48 10.96
N ARG A 142 -2.83 21.85 11.33
CA ARG A 142 -1.67 21.62 10.49
C ARG A 142 -1.46 20.12 10.33
N ARG A 143 -1.33 19.70 9.09
CA ARG A 143 -0.96 18.34 8.70
C ARG A 143 0.55 18.21 8.88
N LEU A 144 0.96 17.03 9.33
CA LEU A 144 2.36 16.62 9.26
C LEU A 144 2.81 16.49 7.79
N THR A 145 1.86 16.27 6.86
CA THR A 145 2.14 16.06 5.43
C THR A 145 1.25 16.89 4.48
N PRO A 146 1.84 17.60 3.48
CA PRO A 146 1.18 18.15 2.31
C PRO A 146 0.07 17.34 1.69
N ARG A 147 -0.94 18.05 1.17
CA ARG A 147 -1.92 17.56 0.21
C ARG A 147 -1.22 17.15 -1.10
N ALA A 148 -1.91 16.38 -1.94
CA ALA A 148 -1.31 15.63 -3.03
C ALA A 148 -1.55 16.49 -4.24
N GLY A 149 -0.65 16.45 -5.20
CA GLY A 149 -0.80 17.25 -6.41
C GLY A 149 -2.19 17.09 -7.04
N ALA A 150 -2.66 15.85 -7.17
CA ALA A 150 -4.00 15.53 -7.70
C ALA A 150 -5.19 16.07 -6.88
N THR A 151 -4.99 16.46 -5.62
CA THR A 151 -6.04 17.10 -4.78
C THR A 151 -5.91 18.62 -4.72
N CYS A 152 -4.93 19.20 -5.43
CA CYS A 152 -4.60 20.61 -5.37
C CYS A 152 -4.61 21.28 -6.75
N TYR A 153 -4.70 20.52 -7.85
CA TYR A 153 -4.74 21.08 -9.19
C TYR A 153 -5.96 22.00 -9.43
N PHE A 154 -7.08 21.76 -8.74
CA PHE A 154 -8.32 22.53 -8.89
C PHE A 154 -8.30 23.90 -8.19
N LEU A 155 -7.34 24.16 -7.29
CA LEU A 155 -7.36 25.33 -6.40
C LEU A 155 -7.43 26.66 -7.16
N PRO A 156 -6.68 26.88 -8.26
CA PRO A 156 -6.75 28.13 -9.00
C PRO A 156 -8.14 28.34 -9.61
N THR A 157 -8.73 27.28 -10.15
CA THR A 157 -10.09 27.30 -10.70
C THR A 157 -11.12 27.64 -9.63
N ILE A 158 -10.98 27.09 -8.42
CA ILE A 158 -11.91 27.44 -7.33
C ILE A 158 -11.75 28.89 -6.90
N ILE A 159 -10.54 29.41 -6.71
CA ILE A 159 -10.34 30.84 -6.36
C ILE A 159 -10.98 31.74 -7.42
N GLN A 160 -10.81 31.40 -8.70
CA GLN A 160 -11.42 32.16 -9.79
C GLN A 160 -12.95 32.10 -9.74
N ARG A 161 -13.54 30.92 -9.48
CA ARG A 161 -14.99 30.76 -9.33
C ARG A 161 -15.53 31.52 -8.12
N ILE A 162 -14.84 31.47 -6.98
CA ILE A 162 -15.19 32.24 -5.77
C ILE A 162 -15.16 33.74 -6.09
N THR A 163 -14.12 34.21 -6.77
CA THR A 163 -14.01 35.61 -7.20
C THR A 163 -15.20 36.02 -8.09
N HIS A 164 -15.59 35.17 -9.04
CA HIS A 164 -16.77 35.42 -9.88
C HIS A 164 -18.07 35.45 -9.08
N ILE A 165 -18.26 34.52 -8.14
CA ILE A 165 -19.43 34.48 -7.25
C ILE A 165 -19.52 35.80 -6.46
N PHE A 166 -18.43 36.23 -5.83
CA PHE A 166 -18.42 37.49 -5.09
C PHE A 166 -18.71 38.70 -5.99
N HIS A 167 -18.19 38.71 -7.23
CA HIS A 167 -18.49 39.77 -8.20
C HIS A 167 -19.98 39.79 -8.61
N MET A 168 -20.68 38.64 -8.68
CA MET A 168 -22.13 38.60 -8.92
C MET A 168 -22.94 39.30 -7.82
N TYR A 169 -22.39 39.37 -6.60
CA TYR A 169 -22.99 40.03 -5.44
C TYR A 169 -22.35 41.41 -5.16
N ASP A 170 -21.63 41.98 -6.13
CA ASP A 170 -20.95 43.28 -6.02
C ASP A 170 -19.90 43.37 -4.89
N ILE A 171 -19.28 42.25 -4.53
CA ILE A 171 -18.25 42.15 -3.49
C ILE A 171 -16.85 42.07 -4.11
N ASP A 172 -15.99 43.00 -3.72
CA ASP A 172 -14.59 43.05 -4.16
C ASP A 172 -13.68 42.10 -3.36
N PHE A 173 -13.85 40.79 -3.60
CA PHE A 173 -13.15 39.74 -2.86
C PHE A 173 -11.69 39.52 -3.30
N SER A 174 -11.34 39.86 -4.54
CA SER A 174 -10.04 39.54 -5.11
C SER A 174 -9.61 40.54 -6.18
N SER A 175 -8.36 41.00 -6.07
CA SER A 175 -7.68 41.77 -7.13
C SER A 175 -7.01 40.87 -8.18
N VAL A 176 -7.11 39.55 -8.02
CA VAL A 176 -6.51 38.58 -8.93
C VAL A 176 -7.36 38.46 -10.19
N SER A 177 -7.09 39.31 -11.17
CA SER A 177 -7.69 39.20 -12.50
C SER A 177 -7.01 38.09 -13.32
N ASN A 178 -7.80 37.34 -14.07
CA ASN A 178 -7.32 36.38 -15.09
C ASN A 178 -6.33 35.32 -14.56
N LEU A 179 -6.69 34.65 -13.46
CA LEU A 179 -5.97 33.48 -12.93
C LEU A 179 -6.21 32.25 -13.81
N THR A 180 -5.55 32.22 -14.98
CA THR A 180 -5.54 31.04 -15.85
C THR A 180 -4.93 29.83 -15.13
N GLU A 181 -5.30 28.61 -15.53
CA GLU A 181 -4.72 27.36 -15.00
C GLU A 181 -3.18 27.37 -14.99
N SER A 182 -2.55 27.86 -16.07
CA SER A 182 -1.08 27.99 -16.18
C SER A 182 -0.47 28.92 -15.11
N LYS A 183 -1.07 30.10 -14.90
CA LYS A 183 -0.64 31.04 -13.85
C LYS A 183 -0.87 30.47 -12.44
N GLY A 184 -2.00 29.81 -12.21
CA GLY A 184 -2.30 29.13 -10.96
C GLY A 184 -1.31 28.02 -10.64
N LYS A 185 -0.99 27.20 -11.66
CA LYS A 185 0.03 26.14 -11.57
C LYS A 185 1.40 26.69 -11.18
N LYS A 186 1.79 27.86 -11.70
CA LYS A 186 3.03 28.52 -11.29
C LYS A 186 3.03 28.82 -9.78
N HIS A 187 1.98 29.44 -9.26
CA HIS A 187 1.88 29.74 -7.83
C HIS A 187 1.84 28.48 -6.95
N ILE A 188 1.24 27.38 -7.41
CA ILE A 188 1.29 26.09 -6.71
C ILE A 188 2.72 25.51 -6.72
N LYS A 189 3.43 25.63 -7.84
CA LYS A 189 4.85 25.22 -7.92
C LYS A 189 5.69 26.01 -6.92
N ASP A 190 5.54 27.33 -6.89
CA ASP A 190 6.26 28.22 -5.97
C ASP A 190 5.92 27.87 -4.50
N ALA A 191 4.66 27.54 -4.20
CA ALA A 191 4.21 27.11 -2.87
C ALA A 191 4.87 25.80 -2.41
N ILE A 192 5.06 24.84 -3.31
CA ILE A 192 5.75 23.57 -3.00
C ILE A 192 7.24 23.78 -2.81
N GLU A 193 7.86 24.59 -3.65
CA GLU A 193 9.27 24.95 -3.51
C GLU A 193 9.53 25.65 -2.17
N TYR A 194 8.66 26.57 -1.78
CA TYR A 194 8.68 27.23 -0.47
C TYR A 194 8.52 26.24 0.70
N LEU A 195 7.49 25.37 0.64
CA LEU A 195 7.21 24.42 1.73
C LEU A 195 8.28 23.35 1.90
N SER A 196 8.97 22.98 0.83
CA SER A 196 10.00 21.94 0.84
C SER A 196 11.42 22.49 0.89
N VAL A 197 11.59 23.81 0.93
CA VAL A 197 12.92 24.46 0.85
C VAL A 197 13.71 23.97 -0.38
N GLY A 198 13.00 23.73 -1.49
CA GLY A 198 13.57 23.23 -2.73
C GLY A 198 13.86 21.72 -2.80
N GLU A 199 13.67 20.96 -1.71
CA GLU A 199 13.92 19.51 -1.70
C GLU A 199 12.88 18.71 -2.49
N LEU A 200 11.67 19.26 -2.72
CA LEU A 200 10.61 18.61 -3.48
C LEU A 200 10.22 19.44 -4.70
N THR A 201 10.44 18.92 -5.90
CA THR A 201 9.96 19.60 -7.11
C THR A 201 8.45 19.43 -7.28
N TYR A 202 7.80 20.37 -7.95
CA TYR A 202 6.38 20.25 -8.32
C TYR A 202 6.09 18.97 -9.11
N LYS A 203 7.03 18.51 -9.95
CA LYS A 203 6.87 17.27 -10.72
C LYS A 203 6.84 16.05 -9.80
N ASP A 204 7.72 15.99 -8.81
CA ASP A 204 7.78 14.89 -7.85
C ASP A 204 6.54 14.87 -6.95
N TRP A 205 6.12 16.05 -6.50
CA TRP A 205 4.89 16.21 -5.71
C TRP A 205 3.62 15.82 -6.48
N MET A 206 3.53 16.15 -7.77
CA MET A 206 2.41 15.76 -8.64
C MET A 206 2.39 14.26 -8.93
N SER A 207 3.58 13.64 -9.02
CA SER A 207 3.72 12.22 -9.37
C SER A 207 3.58 11.28 -8.16
N GLY A 208 3.69 11.84 -6.94
CA GLY A 208 3.92 11.06 -5.72
C GLY A 208 5.39 10.66 -5.63
N SER A 209 5.98 10.81 -4.45
CA SER A 209 7.36 10.43 -4.18
C SER A 209 7.42 8.96 -3.80
N SER A 210 8.39 8.31 -4.40
CA SER A 210 9.00 7.07 -3.95
C SER A 210 10.51 7.29 -4.00
N PHE A 211 11.28 6.29 -3.59
CA PHE A 211 12.73 6.28 -3.80
C PHE A 211 13.12 6.16 -5.29
N ASN A 212 12.31 6.63 -6.25
CA ASN A 212 12.55 6.50 -7.70
C ASN A 212 13.84 7.19 -8.20
N ASN A 213 14.49 8.00 -7.36
CA ASN A 213 15.78 8.62 -7.66
C ASN A 213 16.97 7.75 -7.20
N LEU A 214 16.72 6.64 -6.51
CA LEU A 214 17.73 5.63 -6.24
C LEU A 214 18.13 4.97 -7.56
N THR A 215 19.38 5.19 -7.96
CA THR A 215 20.00 4.51 -9.10
C THR A 215 20.03 2.99 -8.86
N LEU A 216 20.36 2.23 -9.91
CA LEU A 216 20.45 0.77 -9.84
C LEU A 216 21.33 0.27 -8.68
N ASP A 217 22.36 1.05 -8.31
CA ASP A 217 23.30 0.74 -7.24
C ASP A 217 22.63 0.64 -5.87
N TYR A 218 21.59 1.43 -5.63
CA TYR A 218 20.79 1.38 -4.41
C TYR A 218 19.58 0.46 -4.56
N GLY A 219 19.01 0.37 -5.77
CA GLY A 219 17.85 -0.46 -6.09
C GLY A 219 18.06 -1.95 -5.82
N ARG A 220 19.27 -2.48 -6.05
CA ARG A 220 19.59 -3.90 -5.75
C ARG A 220 19.30 -4.29 -4.30
N HIS A 221 19.63 -3.42 -3.34
CA HIS A 221 19.44 -3.70 -1.91
C HIS A 221 17.96 -3.74 -1.53
N TYR A 222 17.15 -2.92 -2.21
CA TYR A 222 15.71 -2.99 -2.07
C TYR A 222 15.16 -4.31 -2.63
N ILE A 223 15.60 -4.73 -3.81
CA ILE A 223 15.16 -6.02 -4.40
C ILE A 223 15.61 -7.21 -3.56
N GLU A 224 16.85 -7.21 -3.05
CA GLU A 224 17.35 -8.20 -2.09
C GLU A 224 16.42 -8.27 -0.86
N TYR A 225 16.09 -7.13 -0.25
CA TYR A 225 15.15 -7.06 0.86
C TYR A 225 13.76 -7.62 0.50
N LEU A 226 13.22 -7.26 -0.66
CA LEU A 226 11.90 -7.72 -1.08
C LEU A 226 11.86 -9.22 -1.35
N GLN A 227 12.95 -9.78 -1.88
CA GLN A 227 13.08 -11.21 -2.09
C GLN A 227 13.08 -11.94 -0.75
N ASP A 228 13.94 -11.53 0.19
CA ASP A 228 13.97 -12.11 1.55
C ASP A 228 12.61 -11.98 2.24
N PHE A 229 12.02 -10.78 2.19
CA PHE A 229 10.73 -10.52 2.79
C PHE A 229 9.63 -11.37 2.16
N TYR A 230 9.62 -11.54 0.85
CA TYR A 230 8.65 -12.40 0.17
C TYR A 230 8.85 -13.87 0.57
N ASP A 231 10.07 -14.39 0.51
CA ASP A 231 10.37 -15.80 0.78
C ASP A 231 10.08 -16.17 2.24
N ASP A 232 10.45 -15.30 3.19
CA ASP A 232 10.22 -15.50 4.62
C ASP A 232 8.72 -15.45 5.00
N ASN A 233 7.91 -14.67 4.27
CA ASN A 233 6.53 -14.34 4.68
C ASN A 233 5.45 -14.92 3.76
N TYR A 234 5.80 -15.42 2.57
CA TYR A 234 4.84 -15.96 1.60
C TYR A 234 3.94 -17.06 2.17
N PRO A 235 4.46 -18.10 2.86
CA PRO A 235 3.60 -19.18 3.38
C PRO A 235 2.55 -18.67 4.37
N ILE A 236 2.96 -17.75 5.26
CA ILE A 236 2.09 -17.15 6.27
C ILE A 236 1.03 -16.29 5.58
N ALA A 237 1.45 -15.39 4.70
CA ALA A 237 0.55 -14.49 3.99
C ALA A 237 -0.48 -15.24 3.14
N LEU A 238 -0.06 -16.32 2.46
CA LEU A 238 -0.95 -17.15 1.66
C LEU A 238 -1.97 -17.89 2.52
N ALA A 239 -1.55 -18.46 3.66
CA ALA A 239 -2.46 -19.13 4.58
C ALA A 239 -3.46 -18.17 5.23
N LEU A 240 -3.03 -16.95 5.59
CA LEU A 240 -3.93 -15.89 6.06
C LEU A 240 -4.94 -15.49 4.97
N ASN A 241 -4.49 -15.36 3.73
CA ASN A 241 -5.37 -15.06 2.60
C ASN A 241 -6.38 -16.17 2.33
N HIS A 242 -5.98 -17.44 2.50
CA HIS A 242 -6.89 -18.58 2.41
C HIS A 242 -8.00 -18.48 3.46
N VAL A 243 -7.64 -18.31 4.74
CA VAL A 243 -8.62 -18.16 5.83
C VAL A 243 -9.53 -16.95 5.59
N ASP A 244 -8.99 -15.84 5.07
CA ASP A 244 -9.78 -14.67 4.71
C ASP A 244 -10.84 -14.96 3.64
N THR A 245 -10.43 -15.69 2.61
CA THR A 245 -11.30 -16.09 1.49
C THR A 245 -12.45 -16.97 1.98
N ILE A 246 -12.19 -17.93 2.87
CA ILE A 246 -13.22 -18.84 3.40
C ILE A 246 -13.89 -18.32 4.68
N ARG A 247 -13.56 -17.10 5.14
CA ARG A 247 -14.06 -16.51 6.39
C ARG A 247 -15.58 -16.59 6.55
N LYS A 248 -16.34 -16.34 5.48
CA LYS A 248 -17.81 -16.42 5.49
C LYS A 248 -18.29 -17.83 5.84
N SER A 249 -17.68 -18.85 5.25
CA SER A 249 -17.98 -20.26 5.52
C SER A 249 -17.63 -20.64 6.95
N ILE A 250 -16.46 -20.24 7.45
CA ILE A 250 -16.06 -20.48 8.84
C ILE A 250 -17.07 -19.87 9.82
N LEU A 251 -17.44 -18.60 9.64
CA LEU A 251 -18.43 -17.94 10.51
C LEU A 251 -19.78 -18.66 10.50
N THR A 252 -20.26 -19.08 9.32
CA THR A 252 -21.52 -19.82 9.20
C THR A 252 -21.47 -21.18 9.89
N ARG A 253 -20.37 -21.94 9.80
CA ARG A 253 -20.18 -23.22 10.52
C ARG A 253 -20.30 -23.07 12.04
N VAL A 254 -19.83 -21.95 12.59
CA VAL A 254 -19.91 -21.65 14.03
C VAL A 254 -21.28 -21.08 14.44
N GLY A 255 -22.15 -20.78 13.47
CA GLY A 255 -23.46 -20.17 13.70
C GLY A 255 -23.42 -18.65 13.88
N TYR A 256 -22.40 -17.99 13.35
CA TYR A 256 -22.32 -16.53 13.24
C TYR A 256 -22.62 -16.04 11.82
N LYS A 257 -23.24 -14.87 11.72
CA LYS A 257 -23.40 -14.16 10.45
C LYS A 257 -22.20 -13.24 10.22
N VAL A 258 -21.91 -12.98 8.94
CA VAL A 258 -20.95 -11.94 8.56
C VAL A 258 -21.52 -10.59 8.96
N HIS A 259 -20.85 -9.90 9.87
CA HIS A 259 -21.30 -8.64 10.46
C HIS A 259 -20.09 -7.77 10.83
N LYS A 260 -20.30 -6.47 11.00
CA LYS A 260 -19.26 -5.48 11.36
C LYS A 260 -18.45 -5.84 12.62
N ASN A 261 -19.00 -6.66 13.52
CA ASN A 261 -18.34 -7.07 14.75
C ASN A 261 -17.71 -8.47 14.68
N THR A 262 -18.24 -9.37 13.82
CA THR A 262 -17.71 -10.74 13.67
C THR A 262 -16.52 -10.78 12.72
N VAL A 263 -16.42 -9.83 11.79
CA VAL A 263 -15.27 -9.71 10.89
C VAL A 263 -13.99 -9.33 11.66
N PRO A 264 -13.93 -8.23 12.45
CA PRO A 264 -12.74 -7.92 13.26
C PRO A 264 -12.37 -9.01 14.26
N MET A 265 -13.36 -9.75 14.77
CA MET A 265 -13.14 -10.90 15.66
C MET A 265 -12.28 -11.97 14.98
N VAL A 266 -12.59 -12.36 13.74
CA VAL A 266 -11.79 -13.33 12.98
C VAL A 266 -10.35 -12.86 12.85
N TYR A 267 -10.13 -11.60 12.49
CA TYR A 267 -8.77 -11.07 12.33
C TYR A 267 -8.01 -10.92 13.64
N GLY A 268 -8.69 -10.64 14.75
CA GLY A 268 -8.07 -10.69 16.07
C GLY A 268 -7.64 -12.11 16.45
N LEU A 269 -8.48 -13.12 16.18
CA LEU A 269 -8.11 -14.53 16.40
C LEU A 269 -6.95 -14.97 15.49
N LEU A 270 -6.95 -14.55 14.22
CA LEU A 270 -5.84 -14.78 13.28
C LEU A 270 -4.50 -14.18 13.74
N THR A 271 -4.54 -13.20 14.65
CA THR A 271 -3.36 -12.51 15.19
C THR A 271 -3.11 -12.81 16.67
N GLN A 272 -3.75 -13.86 17.20
CA GLN A 272 -3.69 -14.27 18.61
C GLN A 272 -4.06 -13.16 19.61
N VAL A 273 -4.86 -12.17 19.21
CA VAL A 273 -5.34 -11.14 20.14
C VAL A 273 -6.38 -11.77 21.06
N ASN A 274 -6.27 -11.50 22.37
CA ASN A 274 -7.28 -11.95 23.33
C ASN A 274 -8.60 -11.20 23.10
N ILE A 275 -9.48 -11.82 22.32
CA ILE A 275 -10.78 -11.29 21.94
C ILE A 275 -11.74 -11.23 23.15
N LYS A 276 -11.59 -12.14 24.13
CA LYS A 276 -12.50 -12.26 25.28
C LYS A 276 -12.42 -11.05 26.22
N GLU A 277 -11.27 -10.38 26.26
CA GLU A 277 -11.06 -9.17 27.07
C GLU A 277 -11.58 -7.89 26.37
N SER A 278 -11.95 -7.96 25.10
CA SER A 278 -12.42 -6.80 24.35
C SER A 278 -13.80 -6.32 24.83
N PRO A 279 -13.96 -5.04 25.24
CA PRO A 279 -15.23 -4.50 25.73
C PRO A 279 -16.40 -4.67 24.75
N HIS A 280 -16.10 -4.66 23.45
CA HIS A 280 -17.09 -4.75 22.38
C HIS A 280 -17.54 -6.19 22.07
N LEU A 281 -16.88 -7.21 22.62
CA LEU A 281 -17.10 -8.62 22.29
C LEU A 281 -17.54 -9.46 23.48
N LYS A 282 -17.72 -8.85 24.66
CA LYS A 282 -18.28 -9.50 25.87
C LYS A 282 -19.70 -10.09 25.66
N THR A 283 -20.43 -9.62 24.66
CA THR A 283 -21.79 -10.07 24.33
C THR A 283 -21.83 -11.37 23.52
N PHE A 284 -20.69 -11.88 23.05
CA PHE A 284 -20.61 -13.09 22.24
C PHE A 284 -20.38 -14.32 23.11
N ASP A 285 -21.01 -15.44 22.75
CA ASP A 285 -20.85 -16.74 23.42
C ASP A 285 -19.40 -17.22 23.38
N GLY A 286 -18.76 -17.33 24.54
CA GLY A 286 -17.37 -17.77 24.68
C GLY A 286 -17.10 -19.15 24.10
N LYS A 287 -18.05 -20.09 24.18
CA LYS A 287 -17.88 -21.45 23.61
C LYS A 287 -17.83 -21.40 22.08
N LYS A 288 -18.63 -20.52 21.46
CA LYS A 288 -18.60 -20.30 20.02
C LYS A 288 -17.33 -19.60 19.58
N ILE A 289 -16.78 -18.69 20.39
CA ILE A 289 -15.46 -18.08 20.13
C ILE A 289 -14.36 -19.14 20.16
N ASP A 290 -14.36 -20.03 21.15
CA ASP A 290 -13.37 -21.12 21.25
C ASP A 290 -13.45 -22.08 20.05
N PHE A 291 -14.68 -22.41 19.62
CA PHE A 291 -14.89 -23.20 18.42
C PHE A 291 -14.43 -22.47 17.15
N LEU A 292 -14.69 -21.16 17.04
CA LEU A 292 -14.21 -20.33 15.93
C LEU A 292 -12.68 -20.28 15.87
N GLU A 293 -12.02 -20.09 17.01
CA GLU A 293 -10.55 -20.07 17.08
C GLU A 293 -9.97 -21.41 16.63
N LYS A 294 -10.54 -22.52 17.09
CA LYS A 294 -10.13 -23.86 16.68
C LYS A 294 -10.29 -24.08 15.17
N GLU A 295 -11.42 -23.70 14.59
CA GLU A 295 -11.65 -23.81 13.15
C GLU A 295 -10.65 -22.95 12.35
N ILE A 296 -10.44 -21.70 12.74
CA ILE A 296 -9.45 -20.81 12.11
C ILE A 296 -8.05 -21.43 12.12
N ARG A 297 -7.63 -21.92 13.29
CA ARG A 297 -6.31 -22.53 13.49
C ARG A 297 -6.14 -23.81 12.67
N ASN A 298 -7.17 -24.67 12.63
CA ASN A 298 -7.17 -25.89 11.84
C ASN A 298 -7.04 -25.58 10.34
N GLU A 299 -7.82 -24.64 9.82
CA GLU A 299 -7.77 -24.24 8.41
C GLU A 299 -6.41 -23.63 8.05
N TYR A 300 -5.86 -22.77 8.92
CA TYR A 300 -4.53 -22.19 8.75
C TYR A 300 -3.43 -23.27 8.70
N ILE A 301 -3.37 -24.15 9.71
CA ILE A 301 -2.36 -25.22 9.80
C ILE A 301 -2.46 -26.17 8.61
N ARG A 302 -3.68 -26.60 8.27
CA ARG A 302 -3.93 -27.51 7.14
C ARG A 302 -3.39 -26.91 5.84
N PHE A 303 -3.59 -25.62 5.63
CA PHE A 303 -3.20 -24.94 4.41
C PHE A 303 -1.70 -24.64 4.35
N ILE A 304 -1.11 -24.13 5.44
CA ILE A 304 0.31 -23.71 5.45
C ILE A 304 1.29 -24.88 5.42
N HIS A 305 0.92 -26.02 6.00
CA HIS A 305 1.84 -27.14 6.22
C HIS A 305 2.43 -27.73 4.93
N PRO A 306 1.65 -28.04 3.88
CA PRO A 306 2.21 -28.45 2.58
C PRO A 306 3.16 -27.43 1.97
N ILE A 307 2.88 -26.13 2.12
CA ILE A 307 3.70 -25.04 1.58
C ILE A 307 5.05 -24.98 2.30
N LEU A 308 5.05 -25.10 3.63
CA LEU A 308 6.28 -25.13 4.42
C LEU A 308 7.14 -26.35 4.08
N LYS A 309 6.51 -27.52 3.87
CA LYS A 309 7.23 -28.72 3.40
C LYS A 309 7.91 -28.47 2.06
N ARG A 310 7.16 -27.96 1.08
CA ARG A 310 7.71 -27.59 -0.22
C ARG A 310 8.89 -26.62 -0.10
N ASN A 311 8.72 -25.52 0.65
CA ASN A 311 9.77 -24.51 0.80
C ASN A 311 11.01 -25.05 1.52
N TYR A 312 10.82 -25.93 2.51
CA TYR A 312 11.91 -26.61 3.19
C TYR A 312 12.71 -27.49 2.22
N ILE A 313 12.03 -28.30 1.40
CA ILE A 313 12.68 -29.19 0.42
C ILE A 313 13.46 -28.41 -0.65
N LEU A 314 12.93 -27.27 -1.10
CA LEU A 314 13.56 -26.43 -2.12
C LEU A 314 14.62 -25.47 -1.57
N LYS A 315 14.84 -25.45 -0.26
CA LYS A 315 15.87 -24.63 0.38
C LYS A 315 17.26 -25.16 0.04
N GLU A 316 18.22 -24.26 -0.20
CA GLU A 316 19.55 -24.63 -0.68
C GLU A 316 20.23 -25.69 0.22
N GLU A 317 20.16 -25.54 1.54
CA GLU A 317 20.80 -26.48 2.47
C GLU A 317 20.16 -27.87 2.40
N THR A 318 18.84 -27.92 2.20
CA THR A 318 18.11 -29.19 2.06
C THR A 318 18.35 -29.83 0.71
N VAL A 319 18.42 -29.06 -0.38
CA VAL A 319 18.82 -29.57 -1.70
C VAL A 319 20.23 -30.16 -1.63
N ARG A 320 21.17 -29.51 -0.94
CA ARG A 320 22.53 -30.03 -0.71
C ARG A 320 22.54 -31.30 0.16
N GLU A 321 21.68 -31.38 1.18
CA GLU A 321 21.52 -32.61 1.97
C GLU A 321 21.00 -33.77 1.11
N ILE A 322 20.00 -33.53 0.26
CA ILE A 322 19.46 -34.53 -0.68
C ILE A 322 20.54 -34.95 -1.67
N ALA A 323 21.26 -33.99 -2.26
CA ALA A 323 22.35 -34.23 -3.19
C ALA A 323 23.40 -35.18 -2.60
N LYS A 324 23.80 -34.95 -1.33
CA LYS A 324 24.73 -35.82 -0.61
C LYS A 324 24.17 -37.23 -0.40
N GLN A 325 22.88 -37.39 -0.11
CA GLN A 325 22.24 -38.70 0.08
C GLN A 325 22.22 -39.53 -1.21
N ILE A 326 22.05 -38.89 -2.36
CA ILE A 326 22.05 -39.55 -3.69
C ILE A 326 23.46 -39.63 -4.33
N GLY A 327 24.51 -39.30 -3.58
CA GLY A 327 25.90 -39.47 -4.01
C GLY A 327 26.45 -38.37 -4.92
N VAL A 328 25.82 -37.19 -4.99
CA VAL A 328 26.42 -36.01 -5.63
C VAL A 328 27.50 -35.45 -4.70
N ASP A 329 28.72 -35.27 -5.23
CA ASP A 329 29.84 -34.75 -4.44
C ASP A 329 29.67 -33.25 -4.17
N THR A 330 29.30 -32.92 -2.93
CA THR A 330 29.05 -31.53 -2.52
C THR A 330 30.30 -30.73 -2.17
N ASN A 331 31.48 -31.36 -2.13
CA ASN A 331 32.70 -30.78 -1.56
C ASN A 331 33.70 -30.26 -2.59
N ILE A 332 33.37 -30.30 -3.88
CA ILE A 332 34.26 -29.88 -4.96
C ILE A 332 33.74 -28.59 -5.61
N GLU A 333 34.56 -27.55 -5.65
CA GLU A 333 34.33 -26.32 -6.44
C GLU A 333 34.57 -26.59 -7.94
N ARG A 334 33.70 -27.39 -8.57
CA ARG A 334 33.69 -27.61 -10.03
C ARG A 334 32.37 -27.11 -10.61
N SER A 335 32.42 -26.55 -11.81
CA SER A 335 31.23 -26.10 -12.56
C SER A 335 30.14 -27.18 -12.67
N GLN A 336 30.55 -28.44 -12.82
CA GLN A 336 29.66 -29.59 -12.91
C GLN A 336 28.81 -29.81 -11.65
N HIS A 337 29.37 -29.58 -10.46
CA HIS A 337 28.66 -29.72 -9.19
C HIS A 337 27.50 -28.72 -9.08
N TYR A 338 27.73 -27.45 -9.40
CA TYR A 338 26.67 -26.44 -9.43
C TYR A 338 25.55 -26.81 -10.41
N ALA A 339 25.91 -27.35 -11.57
CA ALA A 339 24.94 -27.81 -12.56
C ALA A 339 24.11 -29.01 -12.06
N ASP A 340 24.72 -29.95 -11.33
CA ASP A 340 24.03 -31.08 -10.72
C ASP A 340 23.04 -30.63 -9.63
N ILE A 341 23.45 -29.66 -8.79
CA ILE A 341 22.59 -29.08 -7.75
C ILE A 341 21.40 -28.31 -8.36
N GLU A 342 21.63 -27.49 -9.39
CA GLU A 342 20.54 -26.78 -10.07
C GLU A 342 19.59 -27.75 -10.79
N ARG A 343 20.13 -28.80 -11.44
CA ARG A 343 19.31 -29.85 -12.06
C ARG A 343 18.45 -30.56 -11.00
N LEU A 344 19.04 -30.93 -9.87
CA LEU A 344 18.33 -31.55 -8.76
C LEU A 344 17.23 -30.62 -8.22
N ARG A 345 17.50 -29.33 -8.07
CA ARG A 345 16.51 -28.34 -7.63
C ARG A 345 15.31 -28.28 -8.57
N ASN A 346 15.54 -28.29 -9.88
CA ASN A 346 14.47 -28.35 -10.88
C ASN A 346 13.65 -29.65 -10.75
N ILE A 347 14.30 -30.81 -10.60
CA ILE A 347 13.62 -32.10 -10.37
C ILE A 347 12.74 -32.03 -9.12
N LEU A 348 13.27 -31.53 -8.00
CA LEU A 348 12.54 -31.38 -6.75
C LEU A 348 11.35 -30.42 -6.88
N TYR A 349 11.51 -29.34 -7.67
CA TYR A 349 10.41 -28.41 -7.97
C TYR A 349 9.27 -29.12 -8.72
N PHE A 350 9.56 -29.84 -9.80
CA PHE A 350 8.53 -30.57 -10.55
C PHE A 350 7.89 -31.70 -9.74
N LEU A 351 8.63 -32.35 -8.83
CA LEU A 351 8.10 -33.36 -7.91
C LEU A 351 7.15 -32.76 -6.86
N THR A 352 7.48 -31.58 -6.33
CA THR A 352 6.73 -30.98 -5.21
C THR A 352 5.58 -30.08 -5.65
N ASP A 353 5.70 -29.39 -6.80
CA ASP A 353 4.75 -28.37 -7.25
C ASP A 353 3.84 -28.86 -8.39
N GLU A 354 4.42 -29.26 -9.53
CA GLU A 354 3.64 -29.58 -10.74
C GLU A 354 3.16 -31.04 -10.79
N LYS A 355 3.86 -31.96 -10.12
CA LYS A 355 3.62 -33.42 -10.16
C LYS A 355 3.55 -33.97 -11.59
N GLU A 356 4.33 -33.39 -12.50
CA GLU A 356 4.40 -33.78 -13.90
C GLU A 356 5.43 -34.91 -14.10
N TYR A 357 5.06 -36.12 -13.68
CA TYR A 357 5.90 -37.31 -13.73
C TYR A 357 6.45 -37.63 -15.14
N SER A 358 5.69 -37.32 -16.20
CA SER A 358 6.12 -37.53 -17.59
C SER A 358 7.32 -36.66 -17.99
N LYS A 359 7.43 -35.45 -17.44
CA LYS A 359 8.59 -34.56 -17.63
C LYS A 359 9.81 -35.07 -16.86
N LEU A 360 9.57 -35.60 -15.67
CA LEU A 360 10.61 -36.00 -14.71
C LEU A 360 11.42 -37.22 -15.13
N ASP A 361 10.80 -38.24 -15.73
CA ASP A 361 11.50 -39.48 -16.11
C ASP A 361 12.69 -39.21 -17.03
N ASN A 362 12.52 -38.32 -18.01
CA ASN A 362 13.60 -37.93 -18.91
C ASN A 362 14.70 -37.16 -18.16
N ILE A 363 14.33 -36.21 -17.30
CA ILE A 363 15.32 -35.41 -16.57
C ILE A 363 16.16 -36.31 -15.65
N VAL A 364 15.52 -37.17 -14.86
CA VAL A 364 16.22 -38.08 -13.94
C VAL A 364 17.13 -39.01 -14.72
N LYS A 365 16.65 -39.60 -15.83
CA LYS A 365 17.44 -40.52 -16.66
C LYS A 365 18.73 -39.90 -17.23
N TYR A 366 18.70 -38.63 -17.61
CA TYR A 366 19.88 -37.93 -18.16
C TYR A 366 20.69 -37.18 -17.09
N SER A 367 20.46 -37.43 -15.80
CA SER A 367 21.26 -36.84 -14.72
C SER A 367 22.58 -37.59 -14.54
N ASN A 368 23.63 -36.89 -14.10
CA ASN A 368 24.93 -37.50 -13.81
C ASN A 368 24.97 -38.26 -12.48
N PHE A 369 23.91 -38.15 -11.67
CA PHE A 369 23.75 -38.89 -10.43
C PHE A 369 22.75 -40.04 -10.62
N ASN A 370 23.03 -41.16 -9.96
CA ASN A 370 22.21 -42.37 -10.06
C ASN A 370 21.11 -42.33 -9.01
N THR A 371 19.90 -41.94 -9.42
CA THR A 371 18.72 -41.97 -8.54
C THR A 371 17.46 -42.33 -9.31
N SER A 372 16.37 -42.58 -8.59
CA SER A 372 15.03 -42.79 -9.16
C SER A 372 14.02 -41.83 -8.53
N ILE A 373 12.92 -41.56 -9.23
CA ILE A 373 11.81 -40.74 -8.68
C ILE A 373 11.33 -41.30 -7.34
N LYS A 374 11.19 -42.62 -7.23
CA LYS A 374 10.72 -43.29 -6.01
C LYS A 374 11.68 -43.11 -4.84
N GLU A 375 12.99 -43.13 -5.11
CA GLU A 375 14.01 -42.88 -4.10
C GLU A 375 13.94 -41.44 -3.60
N LEU A 376 13.85 -40.46 -4.52
CA LEU A 376 13.68 -39.05 -4.19
C LEU A 376 12.41 -38.79 -3.38
N GLU A 377 11.27 -39.40 -3.75
CA GLU A 377 10.03 -39.31 -2.98
C GLU A 377 10.17 -39.87 -1.55
N GLY A 378 10.93 -40.97 -1.39
CA GLY A 378 11.26 -41.52 -0.08
C GLY A 378 12.08 -40.56 0.78
N ILE A 379 13.11 -39.93 0.19
CA ILE A 379 13.94 -38.93 0.85
C ILE A 379 13.10 -37.69 1.22
N ILE A 380 12.30 -37.16 0.28
CA ILE A 380 11.41 -36.01 0.51
C ILE A 380 10.45 -36.32 1.66
N THR A 381 9.85 -37.51 1.69
CA THR A 381 8.92 -37.93 2.75
C THR A 381 9.60 -37.95 4.11
N SER A 382 10.81 -38.53 4.18
CA SER A 382 11.63 -38.57 5.40
C SER A 382 11.97 -37.17 5.89
N LEU A 383 12.51 -36.30 5.04
CA LEU A 383 12.91 -34.94 5.40
C LEU A 383 11.72 -34.06 5.77
N SER A 384 10.58 -34.26 5.13
CA SER A 384 9.33 -33.54 5.41
C SER A 384 8.81 -33.75 6.83
N THR A 385 9.25 -34.79 7.55
CA THR A 385 8.89 -35.01 8.97
C THR A 385 9.56 -34.01 9.92
N ARG A 386 10.66 -33.37 9.49
CA ARG A 386 11.40 -32.38 10.28
C ARG A 386 10.75 -30.99 10.28
N VAL A 387 9.78 -30.77 9.39
CA VAL A 387 9.13 -29.48 9.20
C VAL A 387 8.18 -29.21 10.38
N THR A 388 8.48 -28.17 11.14
CA THR A 388 7.61 -27.69 12.21
C THR A 388 6.62 -26.69 11.65
N VAL A 389 5.33 -26.89 11.93
CA VAL A 389 4.30 -25.93 11.53
C VAL A 389 4.20 -24.85 12.61
N PRO A 390 4.51 -23.58 12.30
CA PRO A 390 4.34 -22.50 13.24
C PRO A 390 2.85 -22.31 13.52
N ASP A 391 2.55 -21.82 14.71
CA ASP A 391 1.22 -21.38 15.06
C ASP A 391 0.81 -20.13 14.26
N LEU A 392 -0.42 -19.64 14.47
CA LEU A 392 -0.89 -18.36 13.93
C LEU A 392 0.12 -17.23 14.23
N PRO A 393 0.32 -16.24 13.34
CA PRO A 393 1.22 -15.14 13.63
C PRO A 393 0.67 -14.28 14.78
N THR A 394 1.55 -13.70 15.60
CA THR A 394 1.13 -12.78 16.65
C THR A 394 0.82 -11.40 16.08
N SER A 395 -0.01 -10.61 16.77
CA SER A 395 -0.26 -9.21 16.40
C SER A 395 1.03 -8.39 16.30
N THR A 396 2.00 -8.65 17.19
CA THR A 396 3.32 -8.00 17.16
C THR A 396 4.09 -8.35 15.88
N TYR A 397 4.08 -9.62 15.47
CA TYR A 397 4.73 -10.08 14.24
C TYR A 397 4.15 -9.42 12.98
N ILE A 398 2.83 -9.22 12.92
CA ILE A 398 2.19 -8.54 11.79
C ILE A 398 2.51 -7.04 11.82
N LYS A 399 2.38 -6.40 12.98
CA LYS A 399 2.52 -4.93 13.14
C LYS A 399 3.91 -4.42 12.78
N GLN A 400 4.97 -5.18 13.08
CA GLN A 400 6.34 -4.77 12.69
C GLN A 400 6.46 -4.51 11.18
N TYR A 401 5.71 -5.22 10.33
CA TYR A 401 5.78 -5.05 8.87
C TYR A 401 4.71 -4.13 8.29
N VAL A 402 3.67 -3.78 9.05
CA VAL A 402 2.60 -2.89 8.56
C VAL A 402 2.90 -1.44 8.91
N GLY A 403 3.65 -1.18 9.98
CA GLY A 403 3.93 0.16 10.51
C GLY A 403 2.85 0.64 11.48
N GLU A 404 3.21 1.55 12.39
CA GLU A 404 2.26 2.13 13.36
C GLU A 404 1.39 3.20 12.68
N TYR A 405 0.23 2.81 12.17
CA TYR A 405 -0.76 3.76 11.67
C TYR A 405 -1.76 4.19 12.75
N PHE A 406 -2.11 5.47 12.73
CA PHE A 406 -3.22 6.03 13.51
C PHE A 406 -4.56 5.50 12.97
N GLU A 407 -4.98 4.32 13.43
CA GLU A 407 -6.35 3.94 13.84
C GLU A 407 -6.47 2.42 13.97
N ARG A 408 -6.87 1.99 15.18
CA ARG A 408 -6.82 0.61 15.71
C ARG A 408 -7.87 -0.31 15.06
N ASN A 409 -7.48 -1.10 14.04
CA ASN A 409 -8.32 -2.22 13.58
C ASN A 409 -7.46 -3.38 13.03
N SER A 410 -7.39 -4.50 13.77
CA SER A 410 -6.62 -5.71 13.41
C SER A 410 -6.98 -6.29 12.04
N SER A 411 -8.20 -6.06 11.56
CA SER A 411 -8.60 -6.45 10.20
C SER A 411 -7.77 -5.79 9.11
N ARG A 412 -7.32 -4.55 9.33
CA ARG A 412 -6.50 -3.83 8.35
C ARG A 412 -5.06 -4.32 8.38
N ASP A 413 -4.54 -4.66 9.55
CA ASP A 413 -3.15 -5.11 9.71
C ASP A 413 -2.91 -6.41 8.94
N VAL A 414 -3.77 -7.42 9.11
CA VAL A 414 -3.65 -8.71 8.40
C VAL A 414 -3.72 -8.51 6.88
N LEU A 415 -4.72 -7.77 6.40
CA LEU A 415 -4.88 -7.52 4.96
C LEU A 415 -3.72 -6.70 4.38
N ASN A 416 -3.19 -5.73 5.12
CA ASN A 416 -2.05 -4.93 4.69
C ASN A 416 -0.77 -5.74 4.65
N PHE A 417 -0.55 -6.63 5.62
CA PHE A 417 0.57 -7.57 5.60
C PHE A 417 0.50 -8.48 4.36
N ILE A 418 -0.66 -9.11 4.11
CA ILE A 418 -0.91 -9.92 2.91
C ILE A 418 -0.55 -9.14 1.64
N ARG A 419 -1.06 -7.90 1.50
CA ARG A 419 -0.79 -7.04 0.35
C ARG A 419 0.68 -6.68 0.22
N LYS A 420 1.37 -6.37 1.31
CA LYS A 420 2.80 -6.04 1.28
C LYS A 420 3.63 -7.21 0.78
N VAL A 421 3.31 -8.44 1.20
CA VAL A 421 3.96 -9.65 0.69
C VAL A 421 3.68 -9.85 -0.80
N GLN A 422 2.42 -9.75 -1.25
CA GLN A 422 2.09 -9.83 -2.69
C GLN A 422 2.87 -8.80 -3.52
N LYS A 423 2.90 -7.54 -3.06
CA LYS A 423 3.60 -6.45 -3.75
C LYS A 423 5.12 -6.63 -3.76
N ALA A 424 5.70 -7.28 -2.76
CA ALA A 424 7.11 -7.65 -2.78
C ALA A 424 7.40 -8.63 -3.92
N GLY A 425 6.64 -9.73 -4.02
CA GLY A 425 6.77 -10.70 -5.11
C GLY A 425 6.57 -10.07 -6.49
N GLN A 426 5.55 -9.22 -6.66
CA GLN A 426 5.31 -8.47 -7.90
C GLN A 426 6.51 -7.62 -8.29
N THR A 427 7.13 -6.95 -7.31
CA THR A 427 8.30 -6.11 -7.55
C THR A 427 9.55 -6.93 -7.91
N CYS A 428 9.73 -8.11 -7.31
CA CYS A 428 10.78 -9.04 -7.71
C CYS A 428 10.61 -9.49 -9.17
N VAL A 429 9.39 -9.86 -9.59
CA VAL A 429 9.12 -10.21 -11.00
C VAL A 429 9.46 -9.06 -11.95
N MET A 430 9.09 -7.82 -11.59
CA MET A 430 9.48 -6.64 -12.38
C MET A 430 10.99 -6.46 -12.47
N ALA A 431 11.70 -6.62 -11.35
CA ALA A 431 13.14 -6.45 -11.28
C ALA A 431 13.90 -7.50 -12.08
N PHE A 432 13.48 -8.77 -11.99
CA PHE A 432 14.14 -9.88 -12.68
C PHE A 432 13.91 -9.88 -14.19
N THR A 433 12.79 -9.33 -14.64
CA THR A 433 12.45 -9.26 -16.07
C THR A 433 12.90 -7.97 -16.74
N GLY A 434 12.91 -6.85 -16.01
CA GLY A 434 13.20 -5.53 -16.57
C GLY A 434 12.16 -5.05 -17.60
N TRP A 435 10.96 -5.62 -17.62
CA TRP A 435 9.92 -5.26 -18.59
C TRP A 435 9.20 -3.96 -18.20
N ARG A 436 8.50 -3.33 -19.15
CA ARG A 436 7.70 -2.14 -18.83
C ARG A 436 6.53 -2.53 -17.94
N ARG A 437 6.19 -1.67 -16.99
CA ARG A 437 5.03 -1.82 -16.09
C ARG A 437 3.70 -2.15 -16.75
N SER A 438 3.53 -1.88 -18.05
CA SER A 438 2.34 -2.22 -18.83
C SER A 438 2.28 -3.66 -19.34
N GLU A 439 3.39 -4.37 -19.33
CA GLU A 439 3.56 -5.70 -19.96
C GLU A 439 3.15 -6.84 -19.01
N PHE A 440 2.70 -6.54 -17.78
CA PHE A 440 2.47 -7.54 -16.73
C PHE A 440 1.01 -7.98 -16.59
N GLY A 441 0.16 -7.64 -17.56
CA GLY A 441 -1.26 -8.02 -17.59
C GLY A 441 -1.53 -9.44 -18.08
N PHE A 442 -0.50 -10.27 -18.29
CA PHE A 442 -0.64 -11.60 -18.89
C PHE A 442 -1.32 -12.60 -17.94
N PRO A 443 -2.19 -13.48 -18.45
CA PRO A 443 -2.73 -14.61 -17.71
C PRO A 443 -1.69 -15.72 -17.56
N ILE A 444 -1.96 -16.66 -16.64
CA ILE A 444 -1.05 -17.79 -16.40
C ILE A 444 -0.95 -18.72 -17.63
N SER A 445 -2.01 -18.77 -18.43
CA SER A 445 -2.08 -19.54 -19.69
C SER A 445 -1.16 -19.01 -20.79
N SER A 446 -0.66 -17.78 -20.67
CA SER A 446 0.33 -17.21 -21.59
C SER A 446 1.75 -17.73 -21.37
N ILE A 447 1.97 -18.53 -20.33
CA ILE A 447 3.29 -19.10 -20.02
C ILE A 447 3.39 -20.50 -20.62
N SER A 448 4.40 -20.72 -21.45
CA SER A 448 4.78 -22.04 -21.96
C SER A 448 6.11 -22.49 -21.37
N SER A 449 6.25 -23.79 -21.15
CA SER A 449 7.46 -24.43 -20.65
C SER A 449 7.89 -25.49 -21.66
N GLU A 450 9.06 -25.32 -22.26
CA GLU A 450 9.58 -26.18 -23.34
C GLU A 450 10.94 -26.76 -22.99
N PRO A 451 11.29 -27.98 -23.45
CA PRO A 451 12.61 -28.56 -23.19
C PRO A 451 13.74 -27.66 -23.70
N ASN A 452 14.72 -27.38 -22.85
CA ASN A 452 15.85 -26.53 -23.20
C ASN A 452 16.72 -27.19 -24.28
N GLN A 453 16.91 -26.50 -25.41
CA GLN A 453 17.73 -26.97 -26.55
C GLN A 453 19.13 -26.34 -26.57
N ASP A 454 19.43 -25.43 -25.64
CA ASP A 454 20.74 -24.79 -25.56
C ASP A 454 21.75 -25.72 -24.92
N VAL A 455 22.73 -26.15 -25.72
CA VAL A 455 23.74 -27.14 -25.33
C VAL A 455 24.56 -26.70 -24.11
N LEU A 456 24.68 -25.40 -23.85
CA LEU A 456 25.49 -24.87 -22.76
C LEU A 456 24.84 -25.08 -21.38
N ASP A 457 23.51 -24.94 -21.28
CA ASP A 457 22.81 -24.94 -19.99
C ASP A 457 21.64 -25.93 -19.89
N GLN A 458 21.30 -26.66 -20.96
CA GLN A 458 20.24 -27.69 -20.97
C GLN A 458 20.36 -28.75 -19.87
N TYR A 459 21.59 -29.01 -19.39
CA TYR A 459 21.80 -29.95 -18.32
C TYR A 459 21.36 -29.37 -16.97
N ALA A 460 21.78 -28.15 -16.62
CA ALA A 460 21.41 -27.53 -15.35
C ALA A 460 19.93 -27.09 -15.36
N LEU A 461 19.47 -26.55 -16.48
CA LEU A 461 18.13 -26.01 -16.69
C LEU A 461 17.42 -26.79 -17.80
N PRO A 462 16.73 -27.89 -17.47
CA PRO A 462 16.13 -28.78 -18.47
C PRO A 462 14.93 -28.17 -19.21
N TYR A 463 14.34 -27.10 -18.68
CA TYR A 463 13.20 -26.40 -19.28
C TYR A 463 13.49 -24.90 -19.40
N ARG A 464 12.99 -24.29 -20.47
CA ARG A 464 12.89 -22.84 -20.64
C ARG A 464 11.45 -22.41 -20.54
N HIS A 465 11.23 -21.27 -19.90
CA HIS A 465 9.91 -20.70 -19.71
C HIS A 465 9.78 -19.44 -20.54
N ASN A 466 8.74 -19.38 -21.36
CA ASN A 466 8.46 -18.22 -22.20
C ASN A 466 7.07 -17.67 -21.87
N ILE A 467 6.93 -16.35 -21.91
CA ILE A 467 5.63 -15.68 -21.84
C ILE A 467 5.32 -15.09 -23.21
N HIS A 468 4.25 -15.57 -23.83
CA HIS A 468 3.70 -15.00 -25.06
C HIS A 468 2.72 -13.88 -24.71
N TRP A 469 3.14 -12.62 -24.81
CA TRP A 469 2.28 -11.51 -24.40
C TRP A 469 2.52 -10.19 -25.16
N HIS A 470 1.53 -9.30 -25.04
CA HIS A 470 1.55 -7.98 -25.67
C HIS A 470 2.57 -7.01 -25.05
N VAL A 471 3.36 -6.41 -25.93
CA VAL A 471 4.28 -5.32 -25.64
C VAL A 471 3.73 -4.00 -26.18
N PHE A 472 3.32 -3.12 -25.27
CA PHE A 472 2.62 -1.87 -25.58
C PHE A 472 3.57 -0.71 -25.94
N LYS A 473 4.35 -0.84 -27.03
CA LYS A 473 5.25 0.21 -27.54
C LYS A 473 4.56 1.22 -28.48
N THR A 474 3.55 0.81 -29.26
CA THR A 474 2.77 1.64 -30.21
C THR A 474 1.27 1.45 -29.99
N GLN A 475 0.40 2.20 -30.68
CA GLN A 475 -1.06 2.21 -30.47
C GLN A 475 -1.74 0.83 -30.63
N GLN A 476 -1.11 -0.15 -31.30
CA GLN A 476 -1.71 -1.47 -31.53
C GLN A 476 -1.11 -2.62 -30.71
N GLY A 477 0.02 -2.42 -30.01
CA GLY A 477 0.71 -3.49 -29.27
C GLY A 477 1.24 -4.61 -30.18
N THR A 478 2.35 -5.24 -29.81
CA THR A 478 2.89 -6.40 -30.55
C THR A 478 3.01 -7.57 -29.59
N SER A 479 2.45 -8.72 -29.93
CA SER A 479 2.68 -9.94 -29.12
C SER A 479 4.11 -10.41 -29.35
N LEU A 480 4.84 -10.70 -28.27
CA LEU A 480 6.21 -11.18 -28.30
C LEU A 480 6.37 -12.31 -27.28
N ASP A 481 7.20 -13.29 -27.65
CA ASP A 481 7.70 -14.29 -26.72
C ASP A 481 8.87 -13.71 -25.94
N ARG A 482 8.81 -13.81 -24.62
CA ARG A 482 9.89 -13.40 -23.73
C ARG A 482 10.26 -14.51 -22.78
N GLU A 483 11.51 -14.92 -22.83
CA GLU A 483 12.08 -15.88 -21.90
C GLU A 483 12.16 -15.30 -20.48
N ILE A 484 11.85 -16.12 -19.49
CA ILE A 484 11.99 -15.83 -18.06
C ILE A 484 12.81 -16.93 -17.39
N THR A 485 13.48 -16.57 -16.30
CA THR A 485 14.23 -17.55 -15.50
C THR A 485 13.28 -18.47 -14.71
N GLN A 486 13.75 -19.66 -14.34
CA GLN A 486 13.06 -20.59 -13.43
C GLN A 486 12.55 -19.87 -12.18
N ARG A 487 13.40 -19.06 -11.54
CA ARG A 487 13.03 -18.31 -10.33
C ARG A 487 11.87 -17.33 -10.58
N THR A 488 11.87 -16.64 -11.72
CA THR A 488 10.79 -15.73 -12.08
C THR A 488 9.48 -16.50 -12.30
N TYR A 489 9.56 -17.65 -12.97
CA TYR A 489 8.43 -18.55 -13.17
C TYR A 489 7.83 -19.01 -11.83
N GLU A 490 8.66 -19.45 -10.88
CA GLU A 490 8.24 -19.87 -9.53
C GLU A 490 7.47 -18.77 -8.78
N ILE A 491 7.96 -17.52 -8.83
CA ILE A 491 7.31 -16.39 -8.16
C ILE A 491 5.98 -16.08 -8.85
N ILE A 492 5.92 -16.09 -10.18
CA ILE A 492 4.66 -15.88 -10.92
C ILE A 492 3.62 -16.95 -10.55
N ARG A 493 4.01 -18.23 -10.53
CA ARG A 493 3.13 -19.34 -10.11
C ARG A 493 2.67 -19.16 -8.67
N SER A 494 3.58 -18.77 -7.79
CA SER A 494 3.29 -18.52 -6.37
C SER A 494 2.30 -17.35 -6.18
N LEU A 495 2.45 -16.26 -6.95
CA LEU A 495 1.51 -15.13 -6.97
C LEU A 495 0.16 -15.52 -7.58
N SER A 496 0.16 -16.32 -8.65
CA SER A 496 -1.07 -16.85 -9.25
C SER A 496 -1.85 -17.70 -8.23
N ASN A 497 -1.17 -18.56 -7.47
CA ASN A 497 -1.79 -19.30 -6.37
C ASN A 497 -2.31 -18.39 -5.25
N PHE A 498 -1.68 -17.23 -5.07
CA PHE A 498 -2.12 -16.22 -4.12
C PHE A 498 -3.43 -15.55 -4.54
N HIS A 499 -3.55 -15.24 -5.83
CA HIS A 499 -4.69 -14.51 -6.38
C HIS A 499 -5.84 -15.41 -6.83
N CYS A 500 -5.56 -16.68 -7.13
CA CYS A 500 -6.49 -17.63 -7.76
C CYS A 500 -7.21 -17.00 -8.98
N PRO A 501 -6.48 -16.47 -9.96
CA PRO A 501 -7.08 -15.76 -11.09
C PRO A 501 -7.93 -16.70 -11.94
N LEU A 502 -8.97 -16.16 -12.57
CA LEU A 502 -9.65 -16.82 -13.68
C LEU A 502 -8.71 -16.95 -14.89
N GLU A 503 -9.06 -17.79 -15.86
CA GLU A 503 -8.20 -18.15 -17.00
C GLU A 503 -7.68 -16.94 -17.81
N HIS A 504 -8.46 -15.85 -17.87
CA HIS A 504 -8.12 -14.63 -18.60
C HIS A 504 -7.63 -13.49 -17.70
N GLU A 505 -7.54 -13.72 -16.38
CA GLU A 505 -7.10 -12.72 -15.43
C GLU A 505 -5.58 -12.72 -15.28
N PRO A 506 -4.98 -11.56 -14.95
CA PRO A 506 -3.53 -11.43 -14.79
C PRO A 506 -2.96 -12.39 -13.74
N ALA A 507 -1.84 -13.04 -14.07
CA ALA A 507 -1.22 -14.04 -13.21
C ALA A 507 -0.61 -13.45 -11.92
N ILE A 508 -0.10 -12.22 -11.98
CA ILE A 508 0.73 -11.66 -10.90
C ILE A 508 0.01 -10.66 -10.00
N TYR A 509 -1.21 -10.23 -10.36
CA TYR A 509 -2.02 -9.32 -9.54
C TYR A 509 -3.50 -9.62 -9.70
N SER A 510 -4.27 -9.46 -8.62
CA SER A 510 -5.73 -9.54 -8.69
C SER A 510 -6.38 -8.17 -8.89
N GLU A 511 -7.54 -8.19 -9.56
CA GLU A 511 -8.41 -7.04 -9.64
C GLU A 511 -9.54 -7.16 -8.61
N THR A 512 -9.53 -6.27 -7.62
CA THR A 512 -10.57 -6.22 -6.59
C THR A 512 -11.72 -5.36 -7.09
N TYR A 513 -12.65 -6.00 -7.82
CA TYR A 513 -14.04 -5.57 -8.02
C TYR A 513 -14.24 -4.06 -8.22
N ASN A 514 -14.11 -3.57 -9.44
CA ASN A 514 -14.65 -2.32 -10.03
C ASN A 514 -13.55 -1.73 -10.90
N ILE A 515 -13.76 -1.72 -12.22
CA ILE A 515 -13.63 -0.57 -13.13
C ILE A 515 -14.22 -1.03 -14.48
N LYS A 516 -14.67 -0.07 -15.29
CA LYS A 516 -15.13 -0.20 -16.69
C LYS A 516 -14.00 -0.61 -17.67
N GLN A 517 -12.90 -1.19 -17.20
CA GLN A 517 -11.66 -1.43 -17.95
C GLN A 517 -11.23 -2.88 -17.77
N GLU A 518 -10.58 -3.41 -18.79
CA GLU A 518 -10.12 -4.80 -18.83
C GLU A 518 -8.92 -5.01 -17.88
N PRO A 519 -8.93 -6.08 -17.04
CA PRO A 519 -7.88 -6.35 -16.04
C PRO A 519 -6.46 -6.47 -16.63
N THR A 520 -6.39 -6.97 -17.86
CA THR A 520 -5.18 -7.22 -18.65
C THR A 520 -4.68 -5.95 -19.37
N SER A 521 -5.42 -4.84 -19.27
CA SER A 521 -5.11 -3.62 -20.01
C SER A 521 -3.82 -2.94 -19.55
N LYS A 522 -3.18 -2.24 -20.49
CA LYS A 522 -1.96 -1.43 -20.30
C LYS A 522 -2.01 -0.56 -19.04
N ASN A 523 -3.14 0.12 -18.83
CA ASN A 523 -3.28 1.11 -17.75
C ASN A 523 -3.44 0.44 -16.38
N VAL A 524 -4.25 -0.62 -16.31
CA VAL A 524 -4.43 -1.39 -15.08
C VAL A 524 -3.10 -2.00 -14.65
N SER A 525 -2.42 -2.71 -15.56
CA SER A 525 -1.10 -3.28 -15.33
C SER A 525 -0.10 -2.23 -14.84
N SER A 526 -0.01 -1.09 -15.54
CA SER A 526 0.90 0.01 -15.18
C SER A 526 0.65 0.54 -13.76
N ASN A 527 -0.62 0.69 -13.36
CA ASN A 527 -0.99 1.21 -12.05
C ASN A 527 -0.68 0.20 -10.94
N LYS A 528 -0.99 -1.08 -11.15
CA LYS A 528 -0.71 -2.17 -10.20
C LYS A 528 0.77 -2.31 -9.94
N MET A 529 1.56 -2.29 -11.00
CA MET A 529 3.03 -2.37 -10.92
C MET A 529 3.64 -1.15 -10.23
N ALA A 530 3.15 0.05 -10.53
CA ALA A 530 3.61 1.27 -9.84
C ALA A 530 3.30 1.23 -8.33
N ASP A 531 2.11 0.75 -7.95
CA ASP A 531 1.71 0.59 -6.55
C ASP A 531 2.53 -0.51 -5.83
N ALA A 532 2.87 -1.59 -6.54
CA ALA A 532 3.70 -2.68 -6.01
C ALA A 532 5.11 -2.20 -5.64
N CYS A 533 5.79 -1.52 -6.57
CA CYS A 533 7.14 -0.98 -6.35
C CYS A 533 7.23 -0.11 -5.09
N ASN A 534 6.15 0.61 -4.78
CA ASN A 534 6.15 1.63 -3.76
C ASN A 534 5.81 1.13 -2.35
N ALA A 535 5.30 -0.08 -2.17
CA ALA A 535 4.62 -0.43 -0.91
C ALA A 535 5.53 -0.82 0.27
N ASN A 536 6.77 -1.20 0.00
CA ASN A 536 7.66 -1.78 1.01
C ASN A 536 8.87 -0.93 1.34
N TRP A 537 8.97 0.28 0.78
CA TRP A 537 10.09 1.18 1.01
C TRP A 537 10.35 1.54 2.48
N TYR A 538 9.30 1.84 3.25
CA TYR A 538 9.44 2.05 4.69
C TYR A 538 9.97 0.80 5.40
N ASN A 539 9.44 -0.37 5.05
CA ASN A 539 9.87 -1.61 5.68
C ASN A 539 11.32 -1.95 5.34
N PHE A 540 11.75 -1.68 4.11
CA PHE A 540 13.15 -1.81 3.70
C PHE A 540 14.07 -0.98 4.60
N ALA A 541 13.77 0.30 4.77
CA ALA A 541 14.57 1.18 5.62
C ALA A 541 14.69 0.69 7.08
N MET A 542 13.61 0.09 7.61
CA MET A 542 13.54 -0.33 9.01
C MET A 542 14.04 -1.76 9.27
N HIS A 543 13.87 -2.67 8.31
CA HIS A 543 14.00 -4.11 8.54
C HIS A 543 15.08 -4.78 7.71
N TYR A 544 15.72 -4.09 6.76
CA TYR A 544 16.79 -4.68 5.96
C TYR A 544 17.95 -5.13 6.85
N LYS A 545 18.20 -6.45 6.90
CA LYS A 545 19.14 -7.11 7.82
C LYS A 545 20.55 -6.50 7.73
N PRO A 546 21.11 -6.20 6.54
CA PRO A 546 22.43 -5.57 6.43
C PRO A 546 22.52 -4.16 7.07
N PHE A 547 21.43 -3.37 7.07
CA PHE A 547 21.43 -2.07 7.77
C PHE A 547 21.48 -2.21 9.29
N LYS A 548 20.84 -3.26 9.82
CA LYS A 548 20.91 -3.61 11.25
C LYS A 548 22.31 -4.08 11.63
N ALA A 549 22.93 -4.95 10.82
CA ALA A 549 24.32 -5.36 11.02
C ALA A 549 25.28 -4.16 11.03
N LEU A 550 25.09 -3.16 10.17
CA LEU A 550 25.87 -1.92 10.22
C LEU A 550 25.70 -1.13 11.54
N ASN A 551 24.47 -1.05 12.08
CA ASN A 551 24.23 -0.43 13.39
C ASN A 551 24.96 -1.20 14.50
N GLU A 552 24.85 -2.52 14.48
CA GLU A 552 25.48 -3.40 15.46
C GLU A 552 27.01 -3.33 15.43
N ILE A 553 27.63 -3.27 14.24
CA ILE A 553 29.08 -3.07 14.06
C ILE A 553 29.53 -1.73 14.65
N SER A 554 28.77 -0.66 14.37
CA SER A 554 29.07 0.69 14.88
C SER A 554 28.98 0.73 16.41
N LEU A 555 27.89 0.17 16.96
CA LEU A 555 27.65 0.08 18.40
C LEU A 555 28.70 -0.78 19.11
N LEU A 556 29.13 -1.91 18.52
CA LEU A 556 30.21 -2.73 19.06
C LEU A 556 31.51 -1.93 19.17
N SER A 557 31.81 -1.10 18.18
CA SER A 557 33.01 -0.26 18.15
C SER A 557 32.94 0.83 19.23
N GLU A 558 31.78 1.44 19.42
CA GLU A 558 31.54 2.42 20.50
C GLU A 558 31.68 1.80 21.89
N LEU A 559 31.06 0.64 22.13
CA LEU A 559 31.12 -0.06 23.42
C LEU A 559 32.53 -0.53 23.76
N LYS A 560 33.33 -0.98 22.78
CA LYS A 560 34.74 -1.34 23.00
C LYS A 560 35.60 -0.15 23.44
N ASN A 561 35.23 1.06 23.02
CA ASN A 561 35.96 2.30 23.34
C ASN A 561 35.45 3.01 24.60
N LYS A 562 34.27 2.64 25.10
CA LYS A 562 33.67 3.24 26.29
C LYS A 562 34.15 2.53 27.57
N VAL A 563 34.74 3.29 28.49
CA VAL A 563 35.11 2.81 29.83
C VAL A 563 34.77 3.88 30.87
N PRO A 564 34.03 3.57 31.96
CA PRO A 564 33.45 2.26 32.31
C PRO A 564 32.14 1.96 31.56
N LEU A 565 31.82 0.67 31.42
CA LEU A 565 30.54 0.18 30.89
C LEU A 565 29.56 -0.11 32.03
N SER A 566 28.27 0.09 31.78
CA SER A 566 27.20 -0.39 32.66
C SER A 566 26.98 -1.90 32.55
N GLU A 567 26.27 -2.51 33.51
CA GLU A 567 25.94 -3.94 33.48
C GLU A 567 25.11 -4.34 32.24
N SER A 568 24.17 -3.48 31.82
CA SER A 568 23.40 -3.69 30.59
C SER A 568 24.27 -3.61 29.33
N GLU A 569 25.28 -2.73 29.32
CA GLU A 569 26.22 -2.60 28.21
C GLU A 569 27.19 -3.78 28.11
N VAL A 570 27.57 -4.39 29.25
CA VAL A 570 28.38 -5.62 29.26
C VAL A 570 27.61 -6.79 28.66
N ILE A 571 26.33 -6.95 29.01
CA ILE A 571 25.45 -7.97 28.41
C ILE A 571 25.32 -7.74 26.90
N LEU A 572 25.10 -6.49 26.50
CA LEU A 572 24.97 -6.13 25.09
C LEU A 572 26.27 -6.39 24.31
N LEU A 573 27.43 -6.03 24.86
CA LEU A 573 28.75 -6.29 24.28
C LEU A 573 28.97 -7.79 24.06
N LYS A 574 28.58 -8.63 25.03
CA LYS A 574 28.68 -10.09 24.92
C LYS A 574 27.82 -10.61 23.77
N ASN A 575 26.57 -10.15 23.67
CA ASN A 575 25.65 -10.56 22.60
C ASN A 575 26.17 -10.14 21.21
N LEU A 576 26.63 -8.89 21.06
CA LEU A 576 27.18 -8.38 19.80
C LEU A 576 28.46 -9.11 19.38
N SER A 577 29.29 -9.53 20.35
CA SER A 577 30.53 -10.27 20.07
C SER A 577 30.27 -11.67 19.51
N VAL A 578 29.14 -12.31 19.85
CA VAL A 578 28.73 -13.62 19.29
C VAL A 578 28.34 -13.47 17.81
N ASN A 579 27.62 -12.40 17.47
CA ASN A 579 27.14 -12.16 16.10
C ASN A 579 28.24 -11.71 15.12
N GLN A 580 29.45 -11.39 15.62
CA GLN A 580 30.55 -10.83 14.82
C GLN A 580 30.97 -11.69 13.61
N HIS A 581 30.66 -12.99 13.64
CA HIS A 581 31.01 -13.97 12.61
C HIS A 581 29.84 -14.36 11.69
N SER A 582 28.67 -13.72 11.82
CA SER A 582 27.53 -14.02 10.94
C SER A 582 27.82 -13.59 9.50
N GLU A 583 27.15 -14.24 8.54
CA GLU A 583 27.27 -13.91 7.13
C GLU A 583 26.84 -12.47 6.85
N GLU A 584 25.79 -12.01 7.51
CA GLU A 584 25.28 -10.64 7.39
C GLU A 584 26.27 -9.60 7.92
N TRP A 585 26.98 -9.92 9.01
CA TRP A 585 28.04 -9.07 9.54
C TRP A 585 29.24 -8.99 8.60
N ASN A 586 29.64 -10.12 8.01
CA ASN A 586 30.71 -10.16 7.02
C ASN A 586 30.34 -9.38 5.75
N TYR A 587 29.12 -9.55 5.25
CA TYR A 587 28.60 -8.78 4.11
C TYR A 587 28.58 -7.27 4.41
N ALA A 588 28.03 -6.88 5.56
CA ALA A 588 27.92 -5.47 5.95
C ALA A 588 29.30 -4.81 6.14
N ARG A 589 30.27 -5.54 6.72
CA ARG A 589 31.64 -5.04 6.93
C ARG A 589 32.40 -4.87 5.61
N ASN A 590 32.19 -5.76 4.65
CA ASN A 590 32.93 -5.76 3.39
C ASN A 590 32.28 -4.91 2.30
N ASN A 591 31.02 -4.50 2.46
CA ASN A 591 30.29 -3.71 1.47
C ASN A 591 30.31 -2.21 1.80
N ASN A 592 31.30 -1.50 1.25
CA ASN A 592 31.44 -0.05 1.44
C ASN A 592 30.22 0.75 0.92
N LEU A 593 29.56 0.27 -0.14
CA LEU A 593 28.38 0.93 -0.71
C LEU A 593 27.18 0.88 0.24
N LEU A 594 27.05 -0.18 1.05
CA LEU A 594 25.93 -0.37 1.96
C LEU A 594 25.76 0.77 2.96
N SER A 595 26.88 1.33 3.45
CA SER A 595 26.88 2.49 4.35
C SER A 595 26.35 3.74 3.68
N GLU A 596 26.66 3.94 2.40
CA GLU A 596 26.15 5.06 1.61
C GLU A 596 24.66 4.90 1.31
N VAL A 597 24.25 3.69 0.91
CA VAL A 597 22.84 3.33 0.66
C VAL A 597 22.01 3.63 1.91
N LYS A 598 22.48 3.19 3.08
CA LYS A 598 21.80 3.44 4.34
C LYS A 598 21.63 4.92 4.63
N LYS A 599 22.70 5.71 4.53
CA LYS A 599 22.64 7.17 4.73
C LYS A 599 21.65 7.85 3.78
N ARG A 600 21.64 7.42 2.51
CA ARG A 600 20.69 7.95 1.51
C ARG A 600 19.25 7.59 1.87
N VAL A 601 19.01 6.35 2.26
CA VAL A 601 17.70 5.85 2.69
C VAL A 601 17.21 6.62 3.91
N GLU A 602 18.04 6.80 4.93
CA GLU A 602 17.71 7.54 6.15
C GLU A 602 17.40 9.03 5.86
N LYS A 603 18.12 9.65 4.92
CA LYS A 603 17.85 11.03 4.50
C LYS A 603 16.49 11.18 3.80
N GLU A 604 16.13 10.24 2.93
CA GLU A 604 14.90 10.30 2.13
C GLU A 604 13.68 9.68 2.83
N LEU A 605 13.89 8.84 3.84
CA LEU A 605 12.85 8.14 4.59
C LEU A 605 11.76 9.09 5.14
N PRO A 606 12.06 10.29 5.69
CA PRO A 606 11.02 11.23 6.10
C PRO A 606 10.07 11.59 4.96
N VAL A 607 10.59 11.80 3.74
CA VAL A 607 9.81 12.16 2.55
C VAL A 607 8.96 10.98 2.07
N VAL A 608 9.53 9.76 2.08
CA VAL A 608 8.81 8.56 1.63
C VAL A 608 7.73 8.14 2.62
N SER A 609 8.03 8.15 3.93
CA SER A 609 7.06 7.88 5.00
C SER A 609 5.90 8.88 4.92
N PHE A 610 6.21 10.12 4.62
CA PHE A 610 5.26 11.20 4.45
C PHE A 610 4.32 11.02 3.26
N MET A 611 4.75 10.35 2.18
CA MET A 611 3.90 10.09 1.01
C MET A 611 3.13 8.77 1.11
N GLN A 612 3.72 7.73 1.71
CA GLN A 612 3.08 6.42 1.90
C GLN A 612 1.92 6.45 2.89
N THR A 613 2.01 7.26 3.95
CA THR A 613 0.93 7.45 4.95
C THR A 613 -0.38 7.95 4.35
N ARG A 614 -0.38 8.34 3.08
CA ARG A 614 -1.53 8.89 2.39
C ARG A 614 -2.18 7.95 1.37
N THR A 615 -1.41 7.11 0.69
CA THR A 615 -1.93 6.18 -0.32
C THR A 615 -2.92 5.21 0.35
N ASP A 616 -2.61 4.74 1.56
CA ASP A 616 -3.45 3.83 2.34
C ASP A 616 -4.74 4.49 2.89
N ILE A 617 -4.71 5.80 3.18
CA ILE A 617 -5.91 6.56 3.58
C ILE A 617 -6.87 6.71 2.39
N SER A 618 -6.36 6.89 1.17
CA SER A 618 -7.21 7.01 -0.03
C SER A 618 -7.91 5.70 -0.40
N VAL A 619 -7.26 4.56 -0.20
CA VAL A 619 -7.81 3.20 -0.38
C VAL A 619 -8.83 2.85 0.73
N ALA A 620 -8.65 3.39 1.94
CA ALA A 620 -9.62 3.22 3.03
C ALA A 620 -10.97 3.89 2.72
N TYR A 621 -10.98 5.04 2.02
CA TYR A 621 -12.22 5.69 1.59
C TYR A 621 -12.90 4.96 0.42
N SER A 622 -12.16 4.27 -0.46
CA SER A 622 -12.76 3.45 -1.53
C SER A 622 -13.39 2.16 -0.99
N HIS A 623 -12.85 1.56 0.08
CA HIS A 623 -13.43 0.34 0.67
C HIS A 623 -14.56 0.58 1.68
N ALA A 624 -14.58 1.71 2.39
CA ALA A 624 -15.75 2.12 3.19
C ALA A 624 -16.99 2.46 2.33
N SER A 625 -16.81 2.46 1.00
CA SER A 625 -17.84 2.82 0.03
C SER A 625 -18.82 1.71 -0.41
N ARG A 626 -18.80 0.52 0.22
CA ARG A 626 -19.74 -0.56 -0.14
C ARG A 626 -20.49 -1.15 1.06
N SER A 627 -21.80 -0.89 1.11
CA SER A 627 -22.75 -1.77 1.80
C SER A 627 -22.87 -3.08 1.03
N PRO A 628 -23.14 -4.21 1.69
CA PRO A 628 -23.41 -5.46 1.00
C PRO A 628 -24.77 -5.34 0.30
N ASN A 629 -24.77 -5.24 -1.03
CA ASN A 629 -26.00 -5.41 -1.79
C ASN A 629 -26.43 -6.87 -1.73
N THR A 630 -27.67 -7.04 -1.33
CA THR A 630 -28.48 -8.24 -1.31
C THR A 630 -28.50 -8.91 -2.69
N ILE A 631 -28.09 -10.18 -2.73
CA ILE A 631 -28.76 -11.24 -3.50
C ILE A 631 -29.06 -12.33 -2.49
#